data_AF-A0A2U0ULY1-F1
#
_entry.id   AF-A0A2U0ULY1-F1
#
_cell.length_a   1.000
_cell.length_b   1.000
_cell.length_c   1.000
_cell.angle_alpha   90.00
_cell.angle_beta   90.00
_cell.angle_gamma   90.00
#
_symmetry.space_group_name_H-M   'P 1'
#
loop_
_entity.id
_entity.type
_entity.pdbx_description
1 polymer ?
#
loop_
_entity_poly.entity_id
_entity_poly.type
_entity_poly.pdbx_seq_one_letter_code
_entity_poly.pdbx_strand_id
1 'polypeptide(L)'
;MTPDYKGVKTQQHRTPAPDGGASGPNDKRGTACTERTSRYDNLETKSTHEILNDISTEDHKVAHAVAQAIPQIERLVNLVVERMRQGGRLFYVGAGTSGRLGVLDASELPPTFGVSADRVIALIAGGDMALRHAVEDAEDDAEQGWKDLQSYRPTAIDTVTGIAASGHTPYVVGVLKACRDHGIPTACITNNPRSPITFVADVSVEIPVGPEYITGSTRMKSGTAEKMTLNMLSTAIMIKLGRVKGNRMVNMQLTNQKLVDRGTRIIAETLDIDYDRAHQILMAHGSVNNALKESLPKQFATNQKSQCANHKDNRDKPQRQ
;
A
#
# COMPACT_ATOMS: atom_id res chain seq x y z
N MET A 1 19.05 3.93 78.51
CA MET A 1 18.74 2.68 77.78
C MET A 1 18.60 3.03 76.31
N THR A 2 19.60 2.68 75.52
CA THR A 2 19.55 2.71 74.04
C THR A 2 18.57 1.66 73.53
N PRO A 3 18.00 1.90 72.34
CA PRO A 3 18.36 1.00 71.24
C PRO A 3 18.74 1.73 69.94
N ASP A 4 19.78 1.17 69.31
CA ASP A 4 20.22 1.35 67.94
C ASP A 4 19.13 1.07 66.90
N TYR A 5 19.10 1.84 65.81
CA TYR A 5 18.82 1.29 64.48
C TYR A 5 19.49 2.10 63.36
N LYS A 6 20.66 1.59 62.96
CA LYS A 6 21.22 1.36 61.61
C LYS A 6 20.85 2.31 60.45
N GLY A 7 21.91 2.76 59.79
CA GLY A 7 21.92 3.72 58.70
C GLY A 7 21.17 3.34 57.42
N VAL A 8 20.63 4.37 56.80
CA VAL A 8 20.11 4.36 55.42
C VAL A 8 21.16 5.06 54.55
N LYS A 9 21.84 4.30 53.69
CA LYS A 9 22.66 4.85 52.61
C LYS A 9 21.73 5.33 51.49
N THR A 10 21.81 6.61 51.15
CA THR A 10 21.22 7.19 49.95
C THR A 10 21.86 6.58 48.71
N GLN A 11 21.11 5.77 47.95
CA GLN A 11 21.50 5.38 46.60
C GLN A 11 21.27 6.56 45.66
N GLN A 12 22.37 7.15 45.17
CA GLN A 12 22.35 8.09 44.06
C GLN A 12 21.96 7.32 42.79
N HIS A 13 20.82 7.67 42.20
CA HIS A 13 20.49 7.26 40.84
C HIS A 13 21.53 7.86 39.89
N ARG A 14 22.43 7.01 39.37
CA ARG A 14 23.24 7.33 38.20
C ARG A 14 22.39 7.09 36.96
N THR A 15 22.13 8.15 36.20
CA THR A 15 21.74 8.07 34.80
C THR A 15 22.82 7.31 34.02
N PRO A 16 22.47 6.35 33.13
CA PRO A 16 23.47 5.78 32.24
C PRO A 16 23.90 6.83 31.21
N ALA A 17 25.22 6.93 31.02
CA ALA A 17 25.83 7.74 29.97
C ALA A 17 25.44 7.20 28.58
N PRO A 18 25.45 8.04 27.52
CA PRO A 18 25.22 7.56 26.17
C PRO A 18 26.42 6.73 25.72
N ASP A 19 26.21 5.43 25.52
CA ASP A 19 27.22 4.55 24.93
C ASP A 19 27.45 4.95 23.46
N GLY A 20 28.53 5.69 23.25
CA GLY A 20 29.21 5.80 21.96
C GLY A 20 29.93 4.50 21.65
N GLY A 21 29.20 3.51 21.14
CA GLY A 21 29.77 2.29 20.58
C GLY A 21 30.24 2.53 19.14
N ALA A 22 31.54 2.72 18.95
CA ALA A 22 32.17 2.73 17.64
C ALA A 22 32.03 1.35 16.96
N SER A 23 31.43 1.33 15.77
CA SER A 23 31.38 0.16 14.91
C SER A 23 32.78 -0.18 14.38
N GLY A 24 33.17 -1.45 14.51
CA GLY A 24 34.43 -1.97 13.95
C GLY A 24 34.45 -1.93 12.42
N PRO A 25 35.64 -1.91 11.78
CA PRO A 25 35.80 -1.50 10.38
C PRO A 25 35.52 -2.62 9.36
N ASN A 26 34.46 -3.43 9.51
CA ASN A 26 34.10 -4.41 8.48
C ASN A 26 32.62 -4.79 8.33
N ASP A 27 31.66 -4.03 8.89
CA ASP A 27 30.24 -4.24 8.55
C ASP A 27 29.83 -3.34 7.38
N LYS A 28 29.92 -3.88 6.15
CA LYS A 28 29.40 -3.21 4.94
C LYS A 28 27.87 -3.26 4.84
N ARG A 29 27.17 -3.81 5.83
CA ARG A 29 25.70 -3.76 5.93
C ARG A 29 25.33 -2.63 6.88
N GLY A 30 25.04 -1.44 6.35
CA GLY A 30 24.29 -0.46 7.14
C GLY A 30 23.02 -1.16 7.62
N THR A 31 22.88 -1.37 8.93
CA THR A 31 21.90 -2.32 9.48
C THR A 31 20.51 -1.93 9.03
N ALA A 32 19.89 -2.79 8.23
CA ALA A 32 18.59 -2.58 7.65
C ALA A 32 17.55 -2.31 8.77
N CYS A 33 16.71 -1.28 8.56
CA CYS A 33 15.84 -0.73 9.60
C CYS A 33 14.88 -1.76 10.19
N THR A 34 14.42 -2.72 9.39
CA THR A 34 13.46 -3.75 9.80
C THR A 34 14.05 -4.86 10.68
N GLU A 35 15.35 -5.08 10.61
CA GLU A 35 16.10 -6.13 11.32
C GLU A 35 16.78 -5.59 12.58
N ARG A 36 16.71 -4.27 12.81
CA ARG A 36 17.18 -3.65 14.04
C ARG A 36 16.42 -4.19 15.25
N THR A 37 17.13 -4.32 16.37
CA THR A 37 16.55 -4.72 17.65
C THR A 37 15.37 -3.82 18.03
N SER A 38 14.31 -4.45 18.53
CA SER A 38 13.15 -3.77 19.10
C SER A 38 13.58 -2.75 20.17
N ARG A 39 12.76 -1.71 20.32
CA ARG A 39 12.91 -0.72 21.41
C ARG A 39 12.37 -1.25 22.75
N TYR A 40 11.78 -2.44 22.73
CA TYR A 40 11.14 -3.09 23.86
C TYR A 40 11.86 -4.40 24.14
N ASP A 41 11.91 -4.77 25.41
CA ASP A 41 12.59 -5.97 25.89
C ASP A 41 11.73 -6.68 26.96
N ASN A 42 12.08 -7.93 27.28
CA ASN A 42 11.39 -8.80 28.25
C ASN A 42 9.87 -8.83 28.02
N LEU A 43 9.45 -8.96 26.76
CA LEU A 43 8.04 -8.85 26.34
C LEU A 43 7.14 -9.88 27.04
N GLU A 44 7.69 -11.06 27.35
CA GLU A 44 7.02 -12.16 28.04
C GLU A 44 6.69 -11.86 29.51
N THR A 45 7.31 -10.83 30.10
CA THR A 45 7.07 -10.41 31.49
C THR A 45 6.04 -9.27 31.61
N LYS A 46 5.68 -8.63 30.49
CA LYS A 46 4.73 -7.53 30.47
C LYS A 46 3.30 -8.01 30.66
N SER A 47 2.48 -7.18 31.27
CA SER A 47 1.03 -7.42 31.28
C SER A 47 0.46 -7.32 29.85
N THR A 48 -0.67 -7.98 29.61
CA THR A 48 -1.39 -7.88 28.33
C THR A 48 -1.70 -6.43 27.97
N HIS A 49 -2.05 -5.60 28.96
CA HIS A 49 -2.35 -4.18 28.73
C HIS A 49 -1.13 -3.39 28.25
N GLU A 50 0.05 -3.63 28.83
CA GLU A 50 1.29 -3.00 28.37
C GLU A 50 1.66 -3.45 26.95
N ILE A 51 1.58 -4.75 26.67
CA ILE A 51 1.86 -5.30 25.33
C ILE A 51 0.97 -4.62 24.27
N LEU A 52 -0.33 -4.50 24.53
CA LEU A 52 -1.27 -3.88 23.58
C LEU A 52 -1.02 -2.38 23.40
N ASN A 53 -0.69 -1.65 24.47
CA ASN A 53 -0.35 -0.23 24.37
C ASN A 53 0.97 0.01 23.63
N ASP A 54 1.97 -0.85 23.83
CA ASP A 54 3.25 -0.74 23.13
C ASP A 54 3.09 -1.02 21.63
N ILE A 55 2.33 -2.06 21.26
CA ILE A 55 1.99 -2.33 19.85
C ILE A 55 1.27 -1.14 19.23
N SER A 56 0.21 -0.63 19.91
CA SER A 56 -0.53 0.54 19.44
C SER A 56 0.37 1.77 19.27
N THR A 57 1.30 2.01 20.21
CA THR A 57 2.26 3.12 20.14
C THR A 57 3.17 3.02 18.92
N GLU A 58 3.60 1.81 18.56
CA GLU A 58 4.35 1.57 17.32
C GLU A 58 3.49 1.78 16.07
N ASP A 59 2.25 1.28 16.06
CA ASP A 59 1.33 1.39 14.92
C ASP A 59 0.97 2.84 14.56
N HIS A 60 0.88 3.75 15.55
CA HIS A 60 0.64 5.19 15.31
C HIS A 60 1.71 5.85 14.42
N LYS A 61 2.91 5.26 14.33
CA LYS A 61 4.02 5.80 13.51
C LYS A 61 3.86 5.47 12.02
N VAL A 62 3.07 4.45 11.69
CA VAL A 62 2.98 3.92 10.33
C VAL A 62 2.37 4.94 9.38
N ALA A 63 1.25 5.56 9.76
CA ALA A 63 0.57 6.54 8.91
C ALA A 63 1.47 7.75 8.57
N HIS A 64 2.30 8.18 9.54
CA HIS A 64 3.26 9.26 9.31
C HIS A 64 4.35 8.85 8.30
N ALA A 65 4.91 7.65 8.43
CA ALA A 65 5.91 7.13 7.49
C ALA A 65 5.35 7.02 6.06
N VAL A 66 4.11 6.51 5.92
CA VAL A 66 3.43 6.44 4.61
C VAL A 66 3.18 7.84 4.03
N ALA A 67 2.80 8.81 4.86
CA ALA A 67 2.60 10.19 4.41
C ALA A 67 3.89 10.82 3.86
N GLN A 68 5.04 10.51 4.44
CA GLN A 68 6.34 10.96 3.92
C GLN A 68 6.68 10.36 2.55
N ALA A 69 6.17 9.17 2.24
CA ALA A 69 6.39 8.48 0.96
C ALA A 69 5.45 8.93 -0.17
N ILE A 70 4.48 9.83 0.08
CA ILE A 70 3.50 10.30 -0.92
C ILE A 70 4.14 10.74 -2.24
N PRO A 71 5.24 11.53 -2.28
CA PRO A 71 5.87 11.91 -3.55
C PRO A 71 6.39 10.72 -4.36
N GLN A 72 6.78 9.62 -3.71
CA GLN A 72 7.21 8.39 -4.37
C GLN A 72 6.00 7.59 -4.87
N ILE A 73 4.96 7.48 -4.05
CA ILE A 73 3.68 6.85 -4.40
C ILE A 73 3.06 7.55 -5.62
N GLU A 74 3.10 8.89 -5.68
CA GLU A 74 2.61 9.67 -6.82
C GLU A 74 3.33 9.31 -8.12
N ARG A 75 4.66 9.18 -8.09
CA ARG A 75 5.43 8.76 -9.27
C ARG A 75 5.02 7.38 -9.74
N LEU A 76 4.82 6.45 -8.81
CA LEU A 76 4.36 5.10 -9.13
C LEU A 76 2.94 5.10 -9.72
N VAL A 77 2.01 5.86 -9.13
CA VAL A 77 0.64 6.04 -9.67
C VAL A 77 0.71 6.56 -11.10
N ASN A 78 1.49 7.60 -11.36
CA ASN A 78 1.59 8.19 -12.70
C ASN A 78 2.18 7.22 -13.72
N LEU A 79 3.23 6.47 -13.35
CA LEU A 79 3.84 5.42 -14.16
C LEU A 79 2.78 4.38 -14.58
N VAL A 80 2.01 3.86 -13.62
CA VAL A 80 1.00 2.82 -13.87
C VAL A 80 -0.18 3.36 -14.67
N VAL A 81 -0.69 4.55 -14.34
CA VAL A 81 -1.83 5.17 -15.05
C VAL A 81 -1.52 5.39 -16.52
N GLU A 82 -0.32 5.88 -16.85
CA GLU A 82 0.13 6.08 -18.24
C GLU A 82 0.03 4.78 -19.05
N ARG A 83 0.50 3.67 -18.47
CA ARG A 83 0.53 2.34 -19.08
C ARG A 83 -0.83 1.67 -19.15
N MET A 84 -1.61 1.77 -18.08
CA MET A 84 -2.97 1.22 -18.04
C MET A 84 -3.93 1.89 -19.04
N ARG A 85 -3.67 3.15 -19.41
CA ARG A 85 -4.39 3.83 -20.50
C ARG A 85 -4.09 3.24 -21.89
N GLN A 86 -2.92 2.64 -22.06
CA GLN A 86 -2.50 1.94 -23.28
C GLN A 86 -2.96 0.47 -23.30
N GLY A 87 -3.66 0.00 -22.27
CA GLY A 87 -4.09 -1.38 -22.12
C GLY A 87 -3.20 -2.25 -21.24
N GLY A 88 -2.13 -1.68 -20.65
CA GLY A 88 -1.25 -2.39 -19.74
C GLY A 88 -1.91 -2.85 -18.44
N ARG A 89 -1.27 -3.83 -17.81
CA ARG A 89 -1.62 -4.42 -16.51
C ARG A 89 -0.62 -3.98 -15.44
N LEU A 90 -1.03 -4.08 -14.18
CA LEU A 90 -0.16 -3.95 -13.02
C LEU A 90 0.07 -5.33 -12.40
N PHE A 91 1.31 -5.71 -12.20
CA PHE A 91 1.69 -6.90 -11.47
C PHE A 91 2.25 -6.52 -10.10
N TYR A 92 1.72 -7.09 -9.04
CA TYR A 92 2.36 -7.14 -7.73
C TYR A 92 3.16 -8.43 -7.62
N VAL A 93 4.39 -8.38 -7.11
CA VAL A 93 5.19 -9.58 -6.88
C VAL A 93 5.81 -9.50 -5.49
N GLY A 94 5.61 -10.54 -4.67
CA GLY A 94 6.11 -10.57 -3.30
C GLY A 94 6.21 -11.99 -2.74
N ALA A 95 6.75 -12.10 -1.54
CA ALA A 95 6.76 -13.34 -0.76
C ALA A 95 6.07 -13.13 0.59
N GLY A 96 5.67 -14.21 1.26
CA GLY A 96 5.10 -14.17 2.60
C GLY A 96 3.99 -13.12 2.78
N THR A 97 4.11 -12.26 3.79
CA THR A 97 3.13 -11.20 4.06
C THR A 97 2.99 -10.21 2.91
N SER A 98 4.11 -9.76 2.33
CA SER A 98 4.11 -8.78 1.24
C SER A 98 3.37 -9.31 0.00
N GLY A 99 3.61 -10.57 -0.36
CA GLY A 99 2.87 -11.24 -1.45
C GLY A 99 1.37 -11.37 -1.15
N ARG A 100 1.00 -11.76 0.08
CA ARG A 100 -0.41 -11.86 0.50
C ARG A 100 -1.13 -10.51 0.47
N LEU A 101 -0.45 -9.43 0.85
CA LEU A 101 -1.02 -8.08 0.78
C LEU A 101 -1.23 -7.61 -0.67
N GLY A 102 -0.31 -7.96 -1.58
CA GLY A 102 -0.52 -7.74 -3.01
C GLY A 102 -1.75 -8.47 -3.54
N VAL A 103 -1.94 -9.74 -3.15
CA VAL A 103 -3.12 -10.54 -3.51
C VAL A 103 -4.39 -9.96 -2.93
N LEU A 104 -4.36 -9.53 -1.66
CA LEU A 104 -5.49 -8.86 -1.02
C LEU A 104 -5.94 -7.62 -1.81
N ASP A 105 -5.02 -6.68 -2.08
CA ASP A 105 -5.34 -5.45 -2.83
C ASP A 105 -5.88 -5.76 -4.23
N ALA A 106 -5.22 -6.64 -4.99
CA ALA A 106 -5.66 -7.02 -6.33
C ALA A 106 -7.07 -7.64 -6.34
N SER A 107 -7.37 -8.50 -5.36
CA SER A 107 -8.67 -9.19 -5.25
C SER A 107 -9.84 -8.25 -4.96
N GLU A 108 -9.58 -7.08 -4.35
CA GLU A 108 -10.60 -6.10 -4.01
C GLU A 108 -10.97 -5.21 -5.20
N LEU A 109 -10.16 -5.16 -6.26
CA LEU A 109 -10.40 -4.22 -7.37
C LEU A 109 -11.57 -4.61 -8.28
N PRO A 110 -11.80 -5.88 -8.67
CA PRO A 110 -12.95 -6.25 -9.47
C PRO A 110 -14.31 -5.86 -8.83
N PRO A 111 -14.61 -6.23 -7.57
CA PRO A 111 -15.90 -5.86 -6.97
C PRO A 111 -16.01 -4.35 -6.72
N THR A 112 -14.90 -3.67 -6.42
CA THR A 112 -14.87 -2.23 -6.07
C THR A 112 -14.96 -1.34 -7.30
N PHE A 113 -14.15 -1.60 -8.32
CA PHE A 113 -13.97 -0.69 -9.47
C PHE A 113 -14.55 -1.24 -10.78
N GLY A 114 -15.10 -2.45 -10.78
CA GLY A 114 -15.67 -3.10 -11.98
C GLY A 114 -14.64 -3.38 -13.05
N VAL A 115 -13.38 -3.55 -12.64
CA VAL A 115 -12.29 -3.93 -13.55
C VAL A 115 -12.22 -5.45 -13.64
N SER A 116 -11.70 -5.95 -14.76
CA SER A 116 -11.42 -7.37 -14.91
C SER A 116 -10.28 -7.80 -13.99
N ALA A 117 -10.32 -9.06 -13.53
CA ALA A 117 -9.33 -9.64 -12.62
C ALA A 117 -7.92 -9.75 -13.23
N ASP A 118 -7.80 -9.58 -14.56
CA ASP A 118 -6.53 -9.55 -15.28
C ASP A 118 -5.88 -8.15 -15.33
N ARG A 119 -6.54 -7.10 -14.82
CA ARG A 119 -6.01 -5.73 -14.83
C ARG A 119 -4.93 -5.50 -13.78
N VAL A 120 -5.09 -6.12 -12.62
CA VAL A 120 -4.11 -6.10 -11.53
C VAL A 120 -3.95 -7.52 -11.04
N ILE A 121 -2.74 -8.05 -11.15
CA ILE A 121 -2.43 -9.45 -10.89
C ILE A 121 -1.37 -9.49 -9.80
N ALA A 122 -1.52 -10.37 -8.82
CA ALA A 122 -0.55 -10.54 -7.75
C ALA A 122 0.08 -11.93 -7.81
N LEU A 123 1.40 -11.98 -7.80
CA LEU A 123 2.20 -13.19 -7.75
C LEU A 123 2.84 -13.30 -6.36
N ILE A 124 2.69 -14.47 -5.74
CA ILE A 124 3.27 -14.79 -4.45
C ILE A 124 4.27 -15.94 -4.63
N ALA A 125 5.47 -15.79 -4.07
CA ALA A 125 6.47 -16.85 -4.02
C ALA A 125 5.86 -18.12 -3.38
N GLY A 126 5.99 -19.26 -4.05
CA GLY A 126 5.37 -20.52 -3.63
C GLY A 126 3.92 -20.73 -4.10
N GLY A 127 3.37 -19.80 -4.89
CA GLY A 127 2.04 -19.91 -5.52
C GLY A 127 0.88 -19.92 -4.54
N ASP A 128 -0.29 -20.42 -4.98
CA ASP A 128 -1.54 -20.37 -4.20
C ASP A 128 -1.44 -21.03 -2.82
N MET A 129 -0.58 -22.03 -2.65
CA MET A 129 -0.34 -22.66 -1.34
C MET A 129 0.18 -21.66 -0.32
N ALA A 130 1.01 -20.71 -0.76
CA ALA A 130 1.60 -19.67 0.07
C ALA A 130 0.57 -18.67 0.63
N LEU A 131 -0.66 -18.65 0.09
CA LEU A 131 -1.74 -17.80 0.62
C LEU A 131 -2.17 -18.22 2.03
N ARG A 132 -2.14 -19.52 2.33
CA ARG A 132 -2.61 -20.08 3.61
C ARG A 132 -1.49 -20.68 4.44
N HIS A 133 -0.37 -21.04 3.82
CA HIS A 133 0.76 -21.67 4.47
C HIS A 133 2.04 -20.92 4.16
N ALA A 134 3.05 -21.01 5.02
CA ALA A 134 4.40 -20.62 4.63
C ALA A 134 4.96 -21.72 3.73
N VAL A 135 5.63 -21.33 2.65
CA VAL A 135 6.40 -22.25 1.80
C VAL A 135 7.86 -21.90 2.04
N GLU A 136 8.57 -22.80 2.71
CA GLU A 136 10.01 -22.64 2.99
C GLU A 136 10.79 -22.51 1.67
N ASP A 137 11.86 -21.72 1.68
CA ASP A 137 12.79 -21.44 0.57
C ASP A 137 12.22 -20.80 -0.71
N ALA A 138 10.89 -20.66 -0.84
CA ALA A 138 10.29 -20.07 -2.03
C ALA A 138 10.72 -18.62 -2.30
N GLU A 139 11.04 -17.88 -1.23
CA GLU A 139 11.47 -16.49 -1.33
C GLU A 139 12.95 -16.32 -1.73
N ASP A 140 13.74 -17.39 -1.62
CA ASP A 140 15.18 -17.42 -1.90
C ASP A 140 15.51 -17.82 -3.35
N ASP A 141 14.53 -18.27 -4.14
CA ASP A 141 14.70 -18.55 -5.56
C ASP A 141 14.57 -17.27 -6.41
N ALA A 142 15.73 -16.73 -6.83
CA ALA A 142 15.81 -15.52 -7.65
C ALA A 142 15.29 -15.71 -9.09
N GLU A 143 15.18 -16.93 -9.61
CA GLU A 143 14.69 -17.17 -10.97
C GLU A 143 13.19 -17.42 -11.01
N GLN A 144 12.62 -17.96 -9.94
CA GLN A 144 11.23 -18.40 -9.92
C GLN A 144 10.25 -17.27 -10.20
N GLY A 145 10.49 -16.06 -9.66
CA GLY A 145 9.58 -14.92 -9.88
C GLY A 145 9.47 -14.51 -11.34
N TRP A 146 10.55 -14.65 -12.12
CA TRP A 146 10.50 -14.43 -13.57
C TRP A 146 9.74 -15.53 -14.29
N LYS A 147 9.95 -16.80 -13.92
CA LYS A 147 9.22 -17.96 -14.48
C LYS A 147 7.72 -17.82 -14.25
N ASP A 148 7.32 -17.43 -13.04
CA ASP A 148 5.92 -17.21 -12.66
C ASP A 148 5.30 -16.07 -13.49
N LEU A 149 6.01 -14.95 -13.62
CA LEU A 149 5.55 -13.82 -14.42
C LEU A 149 5.43 -14.16 -15.91
N GLN A 150 6.36 -14.93 -16.47
CA GLN A 150 6.35 -15.32 -17.89
C GLN A 150 5.07 -16.04 -18.32
N SER A 151 4.41 -16.78 -17.41
CA SER A 151 3.13 -17.43 -17.69
C SER A 151 2.02 -16.44 -18.11
N TYR A 152 2.15 -15.18 -17.69
CA TYR A 152 1.23 -14.09 -18.05
C TYR A 152 1.63 -13.30 -19.29
N ARG A 153 2.75 -13.67 -19.93
CA ARG A 153 3.30 -13.01 -21.14
C ARG A 153 3.39 -11.49 -20.95
N PRO A 154 4.22 -11.01 -20.00
CA PRO A 154 4.32 -9.58 -19.73
C PRO A 154 4.90 -8.84 -20.93
N THR A 155 4.52 -7.58 -21.09
CA THR A 155 4.92 -6.72 -22.20
C THR A 155 5.48 -5.40 -21.69
N ALA A 156 6.11 -4.61 -22.56
CA ALA A 156 6.68 -3.30 -22.20
C ALA A 156 5.64 -2.25 -21.76
N ILE A 157 4.34 -2.49 -22.01
CA ILE A 157 3.26 -1.64 -21.52
C ILE A 157 2.71 -2.08 -20.17
N ASP A 158 3.15 -3.22 -19.62
CA ASP A 158 2.81 -3.63 -18.25
C ASP A 158 3.72 -2.91 -17.23
N THR A 159 3.32 -2.87 -15.96
CA THR A 159 4.19 -2.45 -14.84
C THR A 159 4.32 -3.59 -13.84
N VAL A 160 5.53 -3.86 -13.38
CA VAL A 160 5.80 -4.85 -12.33
C VAL A 160 6.28 -4.15 -11.06
N THR A 161 5.56 -4.31 -9.95
CA THR A 161 5.86 -3.71 -8.65
C THR A 161 6.23 -4.81 -7.66
N GLY A 162 7.50 -4.84 -7.26
CA GLY A 162 7.99 -5.75 -6.23
C GLY A 162 7.69 -5.23 -4.82
N ILE A 163 7.24 -6.10 -3.92
CA ILE A 163 6.89 -5.76 -2.54
C ILE A 163 7.75 -6.63 -1.62
N ALA A 164 8.63 -5.99 -0.85
CA ALA A 164 9.48 -6.66 0.12
C ALA A 164 9.86 -5.70 1.25
N ALA A 165 9.35 -5.93 2.45
CA ALA A 165 9.69 -5.16 3.64
C ALA A 165 11.21 -5.04 3.84
N SER A 166 11.92 -6.17 3.77
CA SER A 166 13.39 -6.22 3.92
C SER A 166 14.12 -5.55 2.74
N GLY A 167 13.52 -5.57 1.55
CA GLY A 167 14.12 -5.10 0.30
C GLY A 167 15.26 -5.98 -0.26
N HIS A 168 15.48 -7.16 0.32
CA HIS A 168 16.55 -8.10 -0.07
C HIS A 168 16.02 -9.43 -0.64
N THR A 169 14.71 -9.69 -0.59
CA THR A 169 14.09 -10.96 -0.99
C THR A 169 14.48 -11.38 -2.42
N PRO A 170 15.27 -12.47 -2.59
CA PRO A 170 15.82 -12.87 -3.90
C PRO A 170 14.76 -13.04 -4.99
N TYR A 171 13.63 -13.70 -4.68
CA TYR A 171 12.51 -13.87 -5.61
C TYR A 171 12.02 -12.54 -6.21
N VAL A 172 11.91 -11.50 -5.38
CA VAL A 172 11.40 -10.19 -5.79
C VAL A 172 12.48 -9.39 -6.53
N VAL A 173 13.73 -9.43 -6.05
CA VAL A 173 14.85 -8.74 -6.71
C VAL A 173 15.10 -9.34 -8.10
N GLY A 174 15.05 -10.66 -8.21
CA GLY A 174 15.28 -11.40 -9.44
C GLY A 174 14.25 -11.11 -10.52
N VAL A 175 12.95 -11.09 -10.18
CA VAL A 175 11.90 -10.75 -11.16
C VAL A 175 12.02 -9.31 -11.66
N LEU A 176 12.33 -8.34 -10.78
CA LEU A 176 12.48 -6.94 -11.21
C LEU A 176 13.70 -6.76 -12.10
N LYS A 177 14.82 -7.40 -11.77
CA LYS A 177 16.01 -7.42 -12.63
C LYS A 177 15.69 -7.99 -14.01
N ALA A 178 15.02 -9.15 -14.07
CA ALA A 178 14.62 -9.77 -15.33
C ALA A 178 13.67 -8.87 -16.14
N CYS A 179 12.69 -8.22 -15.49
CA CYS A 179 11.81 -7.26 -16.15
C CYS A 179 12.57 -6.10 -16.80
N ARG A 180 13.54 -5.53 -16.08
CA ARG A 180 14.39 -4.45 -16.57
C ARG A 180 15.20 -4.88 -17.80
N ASP A 181 15.78 -6.08 -17.76
CA ASP A 181 16.54 -6.66 -18.88
C ASP A 181 15.66 -6.86 -20.14
N HIS A 182 14.34 -6.99 -19.96
CA HIS A 182 13.35 -7.13 -21.04
C HIS A 182 12.61 -5.82 -21.36
N GLY A 183 13.02 -4.69 -20.80
CA GLY A 183 12.37 -3.38 -21.03
C GLY A 183 10.97 -3.25 -20.45
N ILE A 184 10.62 -4.06 -19.45
CA ILE A 184 9.35 -3.98 -18.72
C ILE A 184 9.53 -3.01 -17.54
N PRO A 185 8.74 -1.93 -17.46
CA PRO A 185 8.80 -0.94 -16.40
C PRO A 185 8.63 -1.53 -14.99
N THR A 186 9.53 -1.14 -14.09
CA THR A 186 9.62 -1.71 -12.74
C THR A 186 9.43 -0.69 -11.64
N ALA A 187 8.87 -1.14 -10.52
CA ALA A 187 8.79 -0.36 -9.30
C ALA A 187 8.96 -1.25 -8.06
N CYS A 188 9.18 -0.64 -6.90
CA CYS A 188 9.19 -1.37 -5.64
C CYS A 188 8.55 -0.61 -4.47
N ILE A 189 8.06 -1.38 -3.50
CA ILE A 189 7.65 -0.92 -2.18
C ILE A 189 8.49 -1.66 -1.14
N THR A 190 9.19 -0.92 -0.27
CA THR A 190 10.06 -1.50 0.76
C THR A 190 10.09 -0.64 2.02
N ASN A 191 10.42 -1.25 3.16
CA ASN A 191 10.58 -0.56 4.44
C ASN A 191 12.05 -0.29 4.78
N ASN A 192 12.98 -0.74 3.94
CA ASN A 192 14.40 -0.46 4.06
C ASN A 192 14.89 0.43 2.92
N PRO A 193 15.24 1.69 3.22
CA PRO A 193 15.81 2.59 2.23
C PRO A 193 17.10 2.05 1.61
N ARG A 194 17.32 2.35 0.33
CA ARG A 194 18.54 1.95 -0.41
C ARG A 194 18.89 0.45 -0.30
N SER A 195 17.88 -0.42 -0.31
CA SER A 195 18.02 -1.88 -0.32
C SER A 195 18.16 -2.43 -1.74
N PRO A 196 18.62 -3.68 -1.95
CA PRO A 196 18.82 -4.27 -3.28
C PRO A 196 17.66 -4.08 -4.26
N ILE A 197 16.41 -4.22 -3.79
CA ILE A 197 15.21 -4.02 -4.61
C ILE A 197 15.13 -2.60 -5.21
N THR A 198 15.62 -1.58 -4.49
CA THR A 198 15.59 -0.17 -4.94
C THR A 198 16.56 0.11 -6.09
N PHE A 199 17.62 -0.69 -6.22
CA PHE A 199 18.61 -0.53 -7.30
C PHE A 199 18.20 -1.22 -8.59
N VAL A 200 17.24 -2.14 -8.53
CA VAL A 200 16.70 -2.86 -9.70
C VAL A 200 15.34 -2.33 -10.15
N ALA A 201 14.73 -1.40 -9.41
CA ALA A 201 13.46 -0.76 -9.73
C ALA A 201 13.64 0.63 -10.36
N ASP A 202 12.81 0.99 -11.35
CA ASP A 202 12.82 2.34 -11.95
C ASP A 202 12.18 3.38 -11.02
N VAL A 203 11.16 2.98 -10.24
CA VAL A 203 10.52 3.81 -9.23
C VAL A 203 10.52 3.10 -7.87
N SER A 204 11.16 3.72 -6.87
CA SER A 204 11.19 3.21 -5.49
C SER A 204 10.26 3.98 -4.57
N VAL A 205 9.43 3.25 -3.81
CA VAL A 205 8.66 3.71 -2.65
C VAL A 205 9.30 3.15 -1.39
N GLU A 206 9.93 4.02 -0.60
CA GLU A 206 10.73 3.65 0.57
C GLU A 206 10.04 4.17 1.83
N ILE A 207 9.58 3.27 2.71
CA ILE A 207 8.72 3.59 3.85
C ILE A 207 9.38 3.14 5.16
N PRO A 208 10.39 3.86 5.67
CA PRO A 208 11.10 3.47 6.88
C PRO A 208 10.20 3.59 8.12
N VAL A 209 9.67 2.45 8.59
CA VAL A 209 8.84 2.37 9.80
C VAL A 209 9.65 2.13 11.09
N GLY A 210 10.97 1.97 10.96
CA GLY A 210 11.90 1.69 12.05
C GLY A 210 11.82 0.23 12.55
N PRO A 211 12.48 -0.07 13.69
CA PRO A 211 12.50 -1.41 14.27
C PRO A 211 11.10 -1.89 14.63
N GLU A 212 10.79 -3.16 14.40
CA GLU A 212 9.50 -3.77 14.75
C GLU A 212 9.35 -3.98 16.27
N TYR A 213 8.10 -4.13 16.75
CA TYR A 213 7.84 -4.42 18.18
C TYR A 213 8.46 -5.76 18.61
N ILE A 214 8.31 -6.79 17.76
CA ILE A 214 9.09 -8.02 17.83
C ILE A 214 10.17 -7.92 16.75
N THR A 215 11.44 -7.98 17.15
CA THR A 215 12.60 -7.87 16.24
C THR A 215 12.42 -8.78 15.01
N GLY A 216 12.48 -8.19 13.81
CA GLY A 216 12.34 -8.91 12.54
C GLY A 216 10.92 -9.30 12.13
N SER A 217 9.90 -9.11 12.98
CA SER A 217 8.51 -9.46 12.65
C SER A 217 7.84 -8.41 11.75
N THR A 218 8.29 -8.31 10.50
CA THR A 218 7.83 -7.33 9.50
C THR A 218 6.36 -7.46 9.11
N ARG A 219 5.67 -8.54 9.49
CA ARG A 219 4.20 -8.64 9.35
C ARG A 219 3.42 -7.57 10.13
N MET A 220 4.09 -6.83 11.03
CA MET A 220 3.49 -5.81 11.89
C MET A 220 3.47 -4.44 11.19
N LYS A 221 4.37 -3.51 11.55
CA LYS A 221 4.33 -2.15 11.00
C LYS A 221 4.64 -2.13 9.51
N SER A 222 5.63 -2.90 9.08
CA SER A 222 6.03 -2.95 7.67
C SER A 222 4.87 -3.43 6.79
N GLY A 223 4.22 -4.55 7.16
CA GLY A 223 3.01 -5.03 6.48
C GLY A 223 1.84 -4.03 6.52
N THR A 224 1.67 -3.31 7.64
CA THR A 224 0.64 -2.26 7.73
C THR A 224 0.93 -1.10 6.78
N ALA A 225 2.19 -0.68 6.68
CA ALA A 225 2.63 0.36 5.75
C ALA A 225 2.45 -0.07 4.29
N GLU A 226 2.80 -1.31 3.96
CA GLU A 226 2.58 -1.91 2.64
C GLU A 226 1.08 -1.91 2.30
N LYS A 227 0.20 -2.36 3.21
CA LYS A 227 -1.26 -2.34 2.99
C LYS A 227 -1.78 -0.93 2.71
N MET A 228 -1.42 0.04 3.55
CA MET A 228 -1.84 1.43 3.37
C MET A 228 -1.39 1.98 2.01
N THR A 229 -0.14 1.67 1.63
CA THR A 229 0.45 2.12 0.37
C THR A 229 -0.22 1.47 -0.84
N LEU A 230 -0.49 0.16 -0.79
CA LEU A 230 -1.21 -0.55 -1.86
C LEU A 230 -2.62 0.01 -2.04
N ASN A 231 -3.36 0.24 -0.96
CA ASN A 231 -4.69 0.84 -1.04
C ASN A 231 -4.64 2.26 -1.61
N MET A 232 -3.64 3.08 -1.24
CA MET A 232 -3.44 4.41 -1.85
C MET A 232 -3.14 4.29 -3.35
N LEU A 233 -2.23 3.40 -3.72
CA LEU A 233 -1.79 3.16 -5.09
C LEU A 233 -2.96 2.74 -5.98
N SER A 234 -3.62 1.63 -5.65
CA SER A 234 -4.69 1.04 -6.44
C SER A 234 -5.90 1.98 -6.53
N THR A 235 -6.30 2.60 -5.42
CA THR A 235 -7.41 3.56 -5.39
C THR A 235 -7.09 4.79 -6.25
N ALA A 236 -5.90 5.38 -6.12
CA ALA A 236 -5.51 6.56 -6.90
C ALA A 236 -5.46 6.23 -8.40
N ILE A 237 -4.90 5.08 -8.78
CA ILE A 237 -4.91 4.60 -10.17
C ILE A 237 -6.34 4.52 -10.69
N MET A 238 -7.24 3.85 -9.97
CA MET A 238 -8.62 3.65 -10.41
C MET A 238 -9.42 4.96 -10.51
N ILE A 239 -9.18 5.92 -9.61
CA ILE A 239 -9.72 7.27 -9.71
C ILE A 239 -9.21 7.95 -11.00
N LYS A 240 -7.91 7.92 -11.27
CA LYS A 240 -7.28 8.54 -12.46
C LYS A 240 -7.69 7.89 -13.78
N LEU A 241 -8.18 6.65 -13.73
CA LEU A 241 -8.79 5.92 -14.84
C LEU A 241 -10.31 6.10 -14.94
N GLY A 242 -10.92 6.98 -14.11
CA GLY A 242 -12.33 7.34 -14.19
C GLY A 242 -13.28 6.27 -13.63
N ARG A 243 -12.81 5.40 -12.75
CA ARG A 243 -13.64 4.35 -12.12
C ARG A 243 -14.50 4.86 -10.96
N VAL A 244 -14.25 6.07 -10.49
CA VAL A 244 -14.95 6.75 -9.39
C VAL A 244 -15.48 8.09 -9.88
N LYS A 245 -16.69 8.49 -9.43
CA LYS A 245 -17.27 9.82 -9.72
C LYS A 245 -17.53 10.55 -8.41
N GLY A 246 -16.89 11.70 -8.22
CA GLY A 246 -16.87 12.36 -6.90
C GLY A 246 -16.22 11.42 -5.87
N ASN A 247 -16.97 11.06 -4.83
CA ASN A 247 -16.58 10.06 -3.83
C ASN A 247 -17.39 8.75 -3.95
N ARG A 248 -18.05 8.51 -5.10
CA ARG A 248 -18.97 7.38 -5.29
C ARG A 248 -18.41 6.29 -6.20
N MET A 249 -18.60 5.05 -5.77
CA MET A 249 -18.20 3.83 -6.45
C MET A 249 -19.19 3.48 -7.58
N VAL A 250 -19.10 4.21 -8.69
CA VAL A 250 -20.11 4.12 -9.78
C VAL A 250 -19.91 2.92 -10.72
N ASN A 251 -18.79 2.21 -10.63
CA ASN A 251 -18.52 1.01 -11.45
C ASN A 251 -18.45 -0.27 -10.61
N MET A 252 -18.98 -0.30 -9.38
CA MET A 252 -19.00 -1.54 -8.59
C MET A 252 -19.80 -2.66 -9.28
N GLN A 253 -19.38 -3.91 -9.09
CA GLN A 253 -20.12 -5.07 -9.59
C GLN A 253 -21.31 -5.36 -8.66
N LEU A 254 -22.51 -5.52 -9.21
CA LEU A 254 -23.74 -5.78 -8.47
C LEU A 254 -23.89 -7.27 -8.11
N THR A 255 -22.95 -7.83 -7.36
CA THR A 255 -22.89 -9.29 -7.09
C THR A 255 -23.72 -9.76 -5.91
N ASN A 256 -24.23 -8.84 -5.08
CA ASN A 256 -25.03 -9.16 -3.91
C ASN A 256 -26.03 -8.03 -3.58
N GLN A 257 -27.02 -8.34 -2.75
CA GLN A 257 -28.11 -7.42 -2.40
C GLN A 257 -27.61 -6.11 -1.79
N LYS A 258 -26.53 -6.14 -0.99
CA LYS A 258 -25.93 -4.93 -0.39
C LYS A 258 -25.35 -4.00 -1.46
N LEU A 259 -24.74 -4.54 -2.50
CA LEU A 259 -24.19 -3.74 -3.61
C LEU A 259 -25.30 -3.21 -4.52
N VAL A 260 -26.39 -3.97 -4.70
CA VAL A 260 -27.61 -3.50 -5.39
C VAL A 260 -28.28 -2.34 -4.64
N ASP A 261 -28.48 -2.47 -3.33
CA ASP A 261 -29.03 -1.40 -2.48
C ASP A 261 -28.14 -0.16 -2.51
N ARG A 262 -26.82 -0.32 -2.36
CA ARG A 262 -25.88 0.79 -2.49
C ARG A 262 -25.97 1.48 -3.84
N GLY A 263 -26.03 0.70 -4.94
CA GLY A 263 -26.14 1.25 -6.29
C GLY A 263 -27.43 2.05 -6.48
N THR A 264 -28.53 1.52 -5.95
CA THR A 264 -29.84 2.16 -5.99
C THR A 264 -29.83 3.50 -5.26
N ARG A 265 -29.30 3.55 -4.03
CA ARG A 265 -29.15 4.79 -3.26
C ARG A 265 -28.28 5.82 -3.99
N ILE A 266 -27.20 5.38 -4.64
CA ILE A 266 -26.37 6.30 -5.43
C ILE A 266 -27.17 6.94 -6.55
N ILE A 267 -27.98 6.19 -7.28
CA ILE A 267 -28.81 6.72 -8.37
C ILE A 267 -29.90 7.64 -7.82
N ALA A 268 -30.63 7.19 -6.80
CA ALA A 268 -31.70 7.95 -6.15
C ALA A 268 -31.21 9.34 -5.70
N GLU A 269 -30.09 9.38 -4.97
CA GLU A 269 -29.50 10.64 -4.49
C GLU A 269 -28.91 11.49 -5.63
N THR A 270 -28.40 10.88 -6.71
CA THR A 270 -27.77 11.65 -7.80
C THR A 270 -28.80 12.25 -8.75
N LEU A 271 -29.92 11.56 -8.97
CA LEU A 271 -31.00 11.99 -9.87
C LEU A 271 -32.16 12.67 -9.13
N ASP A 272 -32.13 12.70 -7.80
CA ASP A 272 -33.20 13.19 -6.93
C ASP A 272 -34.55 12.51 -7.21
N ILE A 273 -34.54 11.17 -7.18
CA ILE A 273 -35.70 10.31 -7.44
C ILE A 273 -35.91 9.30 -6.31
N ASP A 274 -37.09 8.69 -6.26
CA ASP A 274 -37.39 7.65 -5.29
C ASP A 274 -36.57 6.36 -5.51
N TYR A 275 -36.45 5.58 -4.44
CA TYR A 275 -35.64 4.36 -4.42
C TYR A 275 -36.14 3.32 -5.43
N ASP A 276 -37.46 3.12 -5.56
CA ASP A 276 -38.02 2.09 -6.44
C ASP A 276 -37.76 2.42 -7.91
N ARG A 277 -37.88 3.70 -8.27
CA ARG A 277 -37.52 4.17 -9.61
C ARG A 277 -36.02 4.03 -9.88
N ALA A 278 -35.17 4.41 -8.93
CA ALA A 278 -33.74 4.22 -9.03
C ALA A 278 -33.35 2.74 -9.18
N HIS A 279 -34.05 1.85 -8.48
CA HIS A 279 -33.81 0.41 -8.54
C HIS A 279 -34.15 -0.14 -9.93
N GLN A 280 -35.29 0.26 -10.49
CA GLN A 280 -35.67 -0.10 -11.87
C GLN A 280 -34.62 0.35 -12.89
N ILE A 281 -34.13 1.59 -12.78
CA ILE A 281 -33.08 2.12 -13.65
C ILE A 281 -31.78 1.31 -13.47
N LEU A 282 -31.37 1.02 -12.23
CA LEU A 282 -30.17 0.24 -11.97
C LEU A 282 -30.25 -1.14 -12.62
N MET A 283 -31.38 -1.83 -12.45
CA MET A 283 -31.60 -3.17 -13.01
C MET A 283 -31.66 -3.15 -14.54
N ALA A 284 -32.22 -2.09 -15.14
CA ALA A 284 -32.26 -1.94 -16.60
C ALA A 284 -30.87 -1.71 -17.22
N HIS A 285 -29.97 -1.01 -16.52
CA HIS A 285 -28.66 -0.63 -17.06
C HIS A 285 -27.48 -1.46 -16.52
N GLY A 286 -27.70 -2.30 -15.50
CA GLY A 286 -26.72 -3.22 -14.92
C GLY A 286 -25.53 -2.56 -14.19
N SER A 287 -25.44 -1.23 -14.20
CA SER A 287 -24.35 -0.46 -13.63
C SER A 287 -24.82 0.94 -13.27
N VAL A 288 -24.37 1.45 -12.12
CA VAL A 288 -24.63 2.84 -11.70
C VAL A 288 -24.11 3.85 -12.73
N ASN A 289 -22.89 3.66 -13.24
CA ASN A 289 -22.31 4.55 -14.26
C ASN A 289 -23.16 4.62 -15.55
N ASN A 290 -23.61 3.48 -16.08
CA ASN A 290 -24.45 3.44 -17.28
C ASN A 290 -25.82 4.08 -17.01
N ALA A 291 -26.46 3.74 -15.89
CA ALA A 291 -27.71 4.36 -15.46
C ALA A 291 -27.62 5.89 -15.42
N LEU A 292 -26.58 6.43 -14.80
CA LEU A 292 -26.37 7.88 -14.70
C LEU A 292 -26.06 8.54 -16.05
N LYS A 293 -25.36 7.86 -16.95
CA LYS A 293 -25.05 8.40 -18.29
C LYS A 293 -26.29 8.53 -19.17
N GLU A 294 -27.18 7.55 -19.12
CA GLU A 294 -28.41 7.54 -19.92
C GLU A 294 -29.50 8.42 -19.31
N SER A 295 -29.54 8.56 -17.99
CA SER A 295 -30.58 9.32 -17.28
C SER A 295 -30.29 10.81 -17.15
N LEU A 296 -29.04 11.24 -17.27
CA LEU A 296 -28.68 12.67 -17.21
C LEU A 296 -28.78 13.31 -18.60
N PRO A 297 -29.50 14.46 -18.76
CA PRO A 297 -29.53 15.19 -20.02
C PRO A 297 -28.12 15.55 -20.49
N LYS A 298 -27.82 15.39 -21.79
CA LYS A 298 -26.52 15.70 -22.42
C LYS A 298 -26.01 17.15 -22.21
N GLN A 299 -26.81 18.05 -21.63
CA GLN A 299 -26.45 19.43 -21.32
C GLN A 299 -25.57 19.60 -20.05
N PHE A 300 -25.50 18.61 -19.15
CA PHE A 300 -24.63 18.69 -17.97
C PHE A 300 -23.15 18.37 -18.24
N ALA A 301 -22.81 17.86 -19.43
CA ALA A 301 -21.43 17.53 -19.81
C ALA A 301 -20.56 18.78 -20.09
N THR A 302 -21.17 19.95 -20.31
CA THR A 302 -20.46 21.16 -20.74
C THR A 302 -20.01 22.05 -19.57
N ASN A 303 -20.62 21.93 -18.38
CA ASN A 303 -20.34 22.83 -17.24
C ASN A 303 -19.14 22.44 -16.37
N GLN A 304 -18.48 21.29 -16.61
CA GLN A 304 -17.28 20.90 -15.85
C GLN A 304 -15.96 21.43 -16.40
N LYS A 305 -15.91 21.89 -17.67
CA LYS A 305 -14.70 22.57 -18.19
C LYS A 305 -14.56 24.01 -17.66
N SER A 306 -15.66 24.65 -17.28
CA SER A 306 -15.70 26.05 -16.83
C SER A 306 -15.23 26.23 -15.39
N GLN A 307 -15.43 25.24 -14.51
CA GLN A 307 -15.04 25.33 -13.10
C GLN A 307 -13.54 25.11 -12.84
N CYS A 308 -12.82 24.46 -13.75
CA CYS A 308 -11.35 24.35 -13.65
C CYS A 308 -10.61 25.63 -14.12
N ALA A 309 -11.26 26.51 -14.89
CA ALA A 309 -10.67 27.77 -15.34
C ALA A 309 -10.72 28.86 -14.25
N ASN A 310 -11.75 28.88 -13.41
CA ASN A 310 -11.97 29.95 -12.43
C ASN A 310 -11.19 29.79 -11.10
N HIS A 311 -10.39 28.73 -10.94
CA HIS A 311 -9.59 28.51 -9.72
C HIS A 311 -8.12 28.94 -9.84
N LYS A 312 -7.72 29.52 -10.99
CA LYS A 312 -6.35 30.01 -11.21
C LYS A 312 -6.16 31.51 -10.96
N ASP A 313 -7.21 32.29 -10.70
CA ASP A 313 -7.11 33.76 -10.79
C ASP A 313 -7.31 34.52 -9.47
N ASN A 314 -7.04 33.91 -8.31
CA ASN A 314 -7.25 34.59 -7.02
C ASN A 314 -6.12 34.42 -6.00
N ARG A 315 -4.87 34.27 -6.48
CA ARG A 315 -3.69 34.16 -5.60
C ARG A 315 -2.66 35.31 -5.70
N ASP A 316 -3.00 36.42 -6.35
CA ASP A 316 -2.16 37.62 -6.34
C ASP A 316 -2.97 38.88 -6.03
N LYS A 317 -3.19 39.15 -4.74
CA LYS A 317 -3.42 40.52 -4.25
C LYS A 317 -2.63 40.73 -2.96
N PRO A 318 -1.68 41.70 -2.91
CA PRO A 318 -0.92 42.01 -1.71
C PRO A 318 -1.79 42.78 -0.72
N GLN A 319 -1.85 42.31 0.53
CA GLN A 319 -2.44 43.06 1.64
C GLN A 319 -1.60 44.30 1.92
N ARG A 320 -2.23 45.48 1.85
CA ARG A 320 -1.72 46.74 2.39
C ARG A 320 -2.60 47.18 3.56
N GLN A 321 -1.90 47.66 4.59
CA GLN A 321 -2.33 48.29 5.86
C GLN A 321 -2.87 47.34 6.92
#